data_AF-A0A9E0A7C7-F1
#
_entry.id   AF-A0A9E0A7C7-F1
#
_cell.length_a   1.000
_cell.length_b   1.000
_cell.length_c   1.000
_cell.angle_alpha   90.00
_cell.angle_beta   90.00
_cell.angle_gamma   90.00
#
_symmetry.space_group_name_H-M   'P 1'
#
loop_
_entity.id
_entity.type
_entity.pdbx_description
1 polymer ?
#
loop_
_entity_poly.entity_id
_entity_poly.type
_entity_poly.pdbx_seq_one_letter_code
_entity_poly.pdbx_strand_id
1 'polypeptide(L)'
;MKLLMAIFWVLLSLQVGSEINFEPKQISREVKRISGSQTPIAKEIMAYKTGKFFTYTNANPVSFSYVGRVFTCRTEGCKASDDNVNANGSEYFDYFILFDRSGKILSLQIYSFEATHGQEITLKSWLNQFVGYNGKNTLTVGKEIDAISGATTSVHRLTEDVIDKTRKLQEILHQ
;
A
#
# COMPACT_ATOMS: atom_id res chain seq x y z
N MET A 1 52.95 -11.59 -17.85
CA MET A 1 51.76 -12.45 -17.79
C MET A 1 50.90 -11.98 -16.60
N LYS A 2 50.04 -10.97 -16.82
CA LYS A 2 49.14 -10.43 -15.80
C LYS A 2 47.78 -11.10 -15.98
N LEU A 3 47.53 -12.18 -15.23
CA LEU A 3 46.25 -12.87 -15.22
C LEU A 3 45.37 -12.22 -14.13
N LEU A 4 44.71 -11.11 -14.48
CA LEU A 4 43.61 -10.56 -13.69
C LEU A 4 42.31 -11.16 -14.26
N MET A 5 41.98 -12.37 -13.82
CA MET A 5 40.63 -12.91 -14.03
C MET A 5 39.70 -12.20 -13.04
N ALA A 6 38.85 -11.34 -13.58
CA ALA A 6 37.76 -10.71 -12.88
C ALA A 6 36.84 -11.80 -12.31
N ILE A 7 36.79 -11.89 -10.99
CA ILE A 7 35.76 -12.64 -10.27
C ILE A 7 34.48 -11.81 -10.45
N PHE A 8 33.71 -12.18 -11.48
CA PHE A 8 32.37 -11.66 -11.70
C PHE A 8 31.49 -12.22 -10.58
N TRP A 9 31.40 -11.44 -9.50
CA TRP A 9 30.63 -11.76 -8.31
C TRP A 9 29.15 -11.61 -8.65
N VAL A 10 28.57 -12.63 -9.30
CA VAL A 10 27.12 -12.78 -9.41
C VAL A 10 26.62 -13.20 -8.05
N LEU A 11 26.42 -12.23 -7.16
CA LEU A 11 25.46 -12.39 -6.08
C LEU A 11 24.07 -12.37 -6.70
N LEU A 12 23.62 -13.53 -7.17
CA LEU A 12 22.20 -13.78 -7.34
C LEU A 12 21.62 -13.91 -5.93
N SER A 13 21.28 -12.78 -5.31
CA SER A 13 20.46 -12.79 -4.11
C SER A 13 19.10 -13.38 -4.50
N LEU A 14 18.91 -14.67 -4.20
CA LEU A 14 17.60 -15.30 -4.16
C LEU A 14 16.79 -14.65 -3.03
N GLN A 15 16.25 -13.45 -3.28
CA GLN A 15 15.17 -12.92 -2.46
C GLN A 15 13.90 -13.67 -2.85
N VAL A 16 13.66 -14.79 -2.16
CA VAL A 16 12.37 -15.49 -2.20
C VAL A 16 11.41 -14.68 -1.35
N GLY A 17 10.74 -13.75 -2.02
CA GLY A 17 9.64 -12.93 -1.54
C GLY A 17 9.18 -12.09 -2.73
N SER A 18 7.89 -12.11 -3.05
CA SER A 18 7.40 -11.34 -4.20
C SER A 18 7.69 -9.86 -3.98
N GLU A 19 8.29 -9.20 -4.98
CA GLU A 19 8.53 -7.76 -4.95
C GLU A 19 7.19 -7.00 -5.02
N ILE A 20 7.08 -5.88 -4.30
CA ILE A 20 5.90 -5.01 -4.40
C ILE A 20 5.91 -4.34 -5.77
N ASN A 21 4.87 -4.55 -6.57
CA ASN A 21 4.69 -3.81 -7.81
C ASN A 21 4.22 -2.38 -7.49
N PHE A 22 5.11 -1.39 -7.58
CA PHE A 22 4.78 0.02 -7.31
C PHE A 22 4.00 0.73 -8.44
N GLU A 23 3.89 0.10 -9.61
CA GLU A 23 3.21 0.67 -10.78
C GLU A 23 2.12 -0.26 -11.34
N PRO A 24 1.15 -0.73 -10.51
CA PRO A 24 0.11 -1.61 -10.98
C PRO A 24 -0.81 -0.88 -11.97
N LYS A 25 -1.26 -1.55 -13.05
CA LYS A 25 -2.15 -0.95 -14.06
C LYS A 25 -3.45 -0.36 -13.47
N GLN A 26 -3.85 -0.81 -12.30
CA GLN A 26 -5.00 -0.33 -11.54
C GLN A 26 -4.82 1.14 -11.12
N ILE A 27 -3.62 1.54 -10.66
CA ILE A 27 -3.39 2.92 -10.20
C ILE A 27 -3.46 3.89 -11.37
N SER A 28 -2.82 3.56 -12.51
CA SER A 28 -2.84 4.43 -13.69
C SER A 28 -4.25 4.60 -14.25
N ARG A 29 -5.04 3.52 -14.31
CA ARG A 29 -6.46 3.59 -14.69
C ARG A 29 -7.27 4.46 -13.74
N GLU A 30 -7.06 4.32 -12.43
CA GLU A 30 -7.84 5.04 -11.43
C GLU A 30 -7.48 6.53 -11.38
N VAL A 31 -6.20 6.88 -11.50
CA VAL A 31 -5.76 8.27 -11.65
C VAL A 31 -6.38 8.89 -12.90
N LYS A 32 -6.37 8.18 -14.03
CA LYS A 32 -6.99 8.63 -15.28
C LYS A 32 -8.50 8.86 -15.11
N ARG A 33 -9.18 7.93 -14.43
CA ARG A 33 -10.62 8.00 -14.14
C ARG A 33 -10.99 9.20 -13.26
N ILE A 34 -10.18 9.51 -12.25
CA ILE A 34 -10.47 10.59 -11.29
C ILE A 34 -10.11 11.96 -11.85
N SER A 35 -8.96 12.07 -12.54
CA SER A 35 -8.43 13.36 -13.00
C SER A 35 -8.84 13.75 -14.42
N GLY A 36 -9.30 12.80 -15.23
CA GLY A 36 -9.50 13.00 -16.67
C GLY A 36 -8.20 13.25 -17.46
N SER A 37 -7.03 13.17 -16.81
CA SER A 37 -5.73 13.49 -17.42
C SER A 37 -5.30 12.48 -18.47
N GLN A 38 -4.69 12.95 -19.56
CA GLN A 38 -4.13 12.07 -20.59
C GLN A 38 -2.82 11.41 -20.14
N THR A 39 -2.01 12.10 -19.31
CA THR A 39 -0.63 11.69 -18.96
C THR A 39 -0.23 12.16 -17.54
N PRO A 40 -0.75 11.54 -16.47
CA PRO A 40 -0.29 11.82 -15.12
C PRO A 40 1.16 11.37 -14.95
N ILE A 41 2.01 12.19 -14.31
CA ILE A 41 3.41 11.84 -14.02
C ILE A 41 3.52 11.63 -12.51
N ALA A 42 3.94 10.43 -12.10
CA ALA A 42 4.21 10.10 -10.70
C ALA A 42 5.71 10.26 -10.40
N LYS A 43 6.05 10.84 -9.26
CA LYS A 43 7.43 10.92 -8.75
C LYS A 43 7.47 10.43 -7.31
N GLU A 44 8.37 9.50 -7.01
CA GLU A 44 8.62 9.04 -5.63
C GLU A 44 9.07 10.22 -4.75
N ILE A 45 8.48 10.33 -3.56
CA ILE A 45 8.83 11.37 -2.57
C ILE A 45 9.31 10.78 -1.23
N MET A 46 8.92 9.55 -0.91
CA MET A 46 9.34 8.90 0.33
C MET A 46 9.19 7.39 0.25
N ALA A 47 10.16 6.65 0.77
CA ALA A 47 10.15 5.19 0.82
C ALA A 47 10.15 4.66 2.25
N TYR A 48 9.42 3.59 2.47
CA TYR A 48 9.34 2.80 3.69
C TYR A 48 9.56 1.33 3.36
N LYS A 49 9.89 0.53 4.38
CA LYS A 49 10.05 -0.93 4.25
C LYS A 49 8.85 -1.61 3.57
N THR A 50 7.64 -1.12 3.82
CA THR A 50 6.39 -1.72 3.34
C THR A 50 5.75 -0.96 2.18
N GLY A 51 6.33 0.15 1.69
CA GLY A 51 5.76 0.87 0.56
C GLY A 51 6.33 2.25 0.32
N LYS A 52 5.79 2.98 -0.65
CA LYS A 52 6.31 4.27 -1.11
C LYS A 52 5.21 5.29 -1.30
N PHE A 53 5.52 6.56 -1.05
CA PHE A 53 4.70 7.69 -1.45
C PHE A 53 5.19 8.27 -2.78
N PHE A 54 4.22 8.72 -3.58
CA PHE A 54 4.45 9.41 -4.83
C PHE A 54 3.66 10.73 -4.84
N THR A 55 4.17 11.72 -5.56
CA THR A 55 3.42 12.92 -5.93
C THR A 55 3.09 12.90 -7.42
N TYR A 56 1.98 13.55 -7.80
CA TYR A 56 1.53 13.64 -9.18
C TYR A 56 1.58 15.07 -9.71
N THR A 57 1.98 15.20 -10.97
CA THR A 57 1.72 16.40 -11.77
C THR A 57 0.69 16.11 -12.86
N ASN A 58 -0.04 17.14 -13.27
CA ASN A 58 -1.10 17.05 -14.29
C ASN A 58 -2.20 16.01 -13.97
N ALA A 59 -2.54 15.82 -12.69
CA ALA A 59 -3.50 14.80 -12.27
C ALA A 59 -4.58 15.31 -11.29
N ASN A 60 -4.86 16.63 -11.26
CA ASN A 60 -5.86 17.24 -10.37
C ASN A 60 -7.22 16.49 -10.45
N PRO A 61 -7.84 16.06 -9.33
CA PRO A 61 -7.45 16.30 -7.93
C PRO A 61 -6.40 15.38 -7.32
N VAL A 62 -6.03 14.29 -7.98
CA VAL A 62 -4.97 13.39 -7.48
C VAL A 62 -3.65 14.13 -7.40
N SER A 63 -3.14 14.27 -6.18
CA SER A 63 -1.89 14.98 -5.89
C SER A 63 -0.83 14.05 -5.30
N PHE A 64 -1.26 13.00 -4.59
CA PHE A 64 -0.36 12.02 -3.98
C PHE A 64 -0.92 10.60 -4.09
N SER A 65 -0.03 9.62 -3.99
CA SER A 65 -0.41 8.25 -3.68
C SER A 65 0.51 7.62 -2.65
N TYR A 66 -0.01 6.60 -1.97
CA TYR A 66 0.79 5.59 -1.32
C TYR A 66 0.59 4.26 -2.05
N VAL A 67 1.64 3.49 -2.27
CA VAL A 67 1.58 2.12 -2.79
C VAL A 67 2.40 1.23 -1.86
N GLY A 68 1.80 0.17 -1.34
CA GLY A 68 2.46 -0.67 -0.34
C GLY A 68 1.78 -1.99 -0.05
N ARG A 69 2.33 -2.68 0.94
CA ARG A 69 1.97 -4.02 1.37
C ARG A 69 1.56 -4.03 2.84
N VAL A 70 0.50 -4.75 3.13
CA VAL A 70 0.10 -5.10 4.50
C VAL A 70 0.26 -6.60 4.68
N PHE A 71 0.91 -7.00 5.78
CA PHE A 71 1.02 -8.40 6.16
C PHE A 71 -0.14 -8.82 7.07
N THR A 72 -0.74 -9.95 6.74
CA THR A 72 -1.79 -10.64 7.50
C THR A 72 -1.21 -11.93 8.08
N CYS A 73 -1.54 -12.21 9.34
CA CYS A 73 -0.96 -13.33 10.06
C CYS A 73 -1.92 -14.53 10.06
N ARG A 74 -1.40 -15.74 9.87
CA ARG A 74 -2.15 -16.96 10.18
C ARG A 74 -2.19 -17.17 11.71
N THR A 75 -3.24 -17.84 12.17
CA THR A 75 -3.50 -18.16 13.59
C THR A 75 -2.37 -18.96 14.27
N GLU A 76 -1.49 -19.61 13.50
CA GLU A 76 -0.35 -20.41 14.01
C GLU A 76 0.96 -19.62 14.21
N GLY A 77 0.87 -18.33 14.56
CA GLY A 77 2.01 -17.61 15.15
C GLY A 77 2.92 -16.91 14.13
N CYS A 78 2.45 -15.78 13.62
CA CYS A 78 3.39 -14.77 13.16
C CYS A 78 3.87 -13.95 14.36
N LYS A 79 5.19 -13.79 14.50
CA LYS A 79 5.75 -12.73 15.34
C LYS A 79 5.40 -11.39 14.69
N ALA A 80 4.32 -10.77 15.17
CA ALA A 80 4.16 -9.34 14.99
C ALA A 80 5.40 -8.68 15.59
N SER A 81 6.02 -7.76 14.85
CA SER A 81 7.30 -7.12 15.16
C SER A 81 8.51 -8.06 15.19
N ASP A 82 9.11 -8.30 14.03
CA ASP A 82 10.55 -8.54 13.97
C ASP A 82 11.11 -7.87 12.72
N ASP A 83 12.18 -7.11 12.89
CA ASP A 83 12.88 -6.40 11.81
C ASP A 83 13.46 -7.34 10.73
N ASN A 84 13.38 -8.64 10.97
CA ASN A 84 13.71 -9.71 10.04
C ASN A 84 12.44 -10.17 9.31
N VAL A 85 12.13 -9.51 8.18
CA VAL A 85 11.15 -9.99 7.21
C VAL A 85 11.69 -11.27 6.58
N ASN A 86 11.51 -12.39 7.29
CA ASN A 86 11.51 -13.68 6.63
C ASN A 86 10.13 -13.81 5.99
N ALA A 87 10.04 -13.44 4.71
CA ALA A 87 8.86 -13.54 3.84
C ALA A 87 8.33 -14.98 3.68
N ASN A 88 8.99 -15.97 4.29
CA ASN A 88 8.57 -17.36 4.28
C ASN A 88 7.37 -17.55 5.21
N GLY A 89 6.16 -17.44 4.64
CA GLY A 89 4.91 -17.90 5.25
C GLY A 89 3.97 -16.81 5.78
N SER A 90 4.29 -15.53 5.62
CA SER A 90 3.34 -14.46 5.93
C SER A 90 2.42 -14.21 4.74
N GLU A 91 1.11 -14.16 5.00
CA GLU A 91 0.11 -13.75 4.02
C GLU A 91 0.14 -12.22 3.88
N TYR A 92 -0.22 -11.69 2.73
CA TYR A 92 -0.20 -10.24 2.52
C TYR A 92 -1.16 -9.79 1.43
N PHE A 93 -1.38 -8.50 1.35
CA PHE A 93 -2.01 -7.87 0.20
C PHE A 93 -1.32 -6.56 -0.13
N ASP A 94 -1.31 -6.24 -1.42
CA ASP A 94 -0.75 -4.99 -1.94
C ASP A 94 -1.87 -4.06 -2.37
N TYR A 95 -1.72 -2.80 -2.03
CA TYR A 95 -2.77 -1.81 -2.16
C TYR A 95 -2.20 -0.43 -2.48
N PHE A 96 -3.07 0.46 -2.92
CA PHE A 96 -2.75 1.87 -3.06
C PHE A 96 -3.83 2.75 -2.47
N ILE A 97 -3.42 3.95 -2.07
CA ILE A 97 -4.30 5.07 -1.71
C ILE A 97 -3.98 6.23 -2.65
N LEU A 98 -5.00 6.88 -3.18
CA LEU A 98 -4.90 8.15 -3.90
C LEU A 98 -5.40 9.27 -2.99
N PHE A 99 -4.67 10.37 -2.92
CA PHE A 99 -5.01 11.52 -2.10
C PHE A 99 -5.13 12.79 -2.93
N ASP A 100 -5.97 13.71 -2.47
CA ASP A 100 -5.98 15.09 -2.95
C ASP A 100 -4.86 15.93 -2.32
N ARG A 101 -4.79 17.21 -2.72
CA ARG A 101 -3.78 18.16 -2.22
C ARG A 101 -3.83 18.38 -0.70
N SER A 102 -4.97 18.13 -0.05
CA SER A 102 -5.15 18.27 1.39
C SER A 102 -4.86 16.98 2.17
N GLY A 103 -4.45 15.91 1.48
CA GLY A 103 -4.25 14.59 2.08
C GLY A 103 -5.57 13.86 2.36
N LYS A 104 -6.67 14.25 1.70
CA LYS A 104 -7.94 13.53 1.77
C LYS A 104 -7.93 12.35 0.81
N ILE A 105 -8.36 11.17 1.26
CA ILE A 105 -8.45 9.97 0.41
C ILE A 105 -9.51 10.18 -0.68
N LEU A 106 -9.08 10.01 -1.93
CA LEU A 106 -9.91 10.01 -3.14
C LEU A 106 -10.31 8.62 -3.59
N SER A 107 -9.42 7.63 -3.38
CA SER A 107 -9.66 6.23 -3.72
C SER A 107 -8.67 5.35 -2.97
N LEU A 108 -9.10 4.13 -2.67
CA LEU A 108 -8.26 3.06 -2.14
C LEU A 108 -8.62 1.78 -2.88
N GLN A 109 -7.61 1.04 -3.36
CA GLN A 109 -7.82 -0.27 -3.99
C GLN A 109 -6.73 -1.26 -3.58
N ILE A 110 -7.13 -2.51 -3.42
CA ILE A 110 -6.23 -3.66 -3.28
C ILE A 110 -6.07 -4.28 -4.66
N TYR A 111 -4.84 -4.41 -5.14
CA TYR A 111 -4.55 -4.88 -6.50
C TYR A 111 -3.87 -6.25 -6.54
N SER A 112 -3.38 -6.73 -5.41
CA SER A 112 -2.85 -8.09 -5.22
C SER A 112 -3.26 -8.59 -3.84
N PHE A 113 -3.79 -9.81 -3.75
CA PHE A 113 -4.25 -10.40 -2.49
C PHE A 113 -3.74 -11.83 -2.35
N GLU A 114 -2.70 -12.00 -1.53
CA GLU A 114 -1.93 -13.23 -1.34
C GLU A 114 -2.14 -13.72 0.11
N ALA A 115 -3.40 -13.96 0.45
CA ALA A 115 -3.85 -14.51 1.72
C ALA A 115 -4.97 -15.53 1.52
N THR A 116 -5.12 -16.47 2.46
CA THR A 116 -6.09 -17.58 2.31
C THR A 116 -7.53 -17.13 2.55
N HIS A 117 -7.74 -16.14 3.42
CA HIS A 117 -9.07 -15.69 3.82
C HIS A 117 -9.17 -14.16 3.84
N GLY A 118 -10.39 -13.65 3.71
CA GLY A 118 -10.69 -12.23 3.84
C GLY A 118 -10.59 -11.42 2.54
N GLN A 119 -10.71 -12.06 1.37
CA GLN A 119 -10.68 -11.36 0.07
C GLN A 119 -11.81 -10.35 -0.09
N GLU A 120 -12.84 -10.42 0.75
CA GLU A 120 -13.97 -9.49 0.81
C GLU A 120 -13.53 -8.04 1.01
N ILE A 121 -12.36 -7.79 1.64
CA ILE A 121 -11.80 -6.43 1.76
C ILE A 121 -11.42 -5.83 0.39
N THR A 122 -11.32 -6.63 -0.67
CA THR A 122 -11.04 -6.12 -2.03
C THR A 122 -12.25 -5.48 -2.70
N LEU A 123 -13.46 -5.65 -2.12
CA LEU A 123 -14.68 -5.11 -2.67
C LEU A 123 -14.64 -3.58 -2.66
N LYS A 124 -14.80 -2.98 -3.85
CA LYS A 124 -14.80 -1.51 -4.00
C LYS A 124 -15.86 -0.83 -3.13
N SER A 125 -17.04 -1.44 -2.98
CA SER A 125 -18.10 -0.93 -2.12
C SER A 125 -17.66 -0.82 -0.66
N TRP A 126 -16.93 -1.82 -0.15
CA TRP A 126 -16.40 -1.81 1.20
C TRP A 126 -15.24 -0.81 1.36
N LEU A 127 -14.30 -0.78 0.40
CA LEU A 127 -13.15 0.15 0.41
C LEU A 127 -13.57 1.62 0.30
N ASN A 128 -14.76 1.91 -0.22
CA ASN A 128 -15.28 3.29 -0.30
C ASN A 128 -15.51 3.93 1.08
N GLN A 129 -15.58 3.15 2.17
CA GLN A 129 -15.71 3.67 3.53
C GLN A 129 -14.51 4.53 3.96
N PHE A 130 -13.34 4.35 3.34
CA PHE A 130 -12.14 5.16 3.59
C PHE A 130 -12.13 6.49 2.82
N VAL A 131 -12.97 6.65 1.78
CA VAL A 131 -12.99 7.85 0.94
C VAL A 131 -13.43 9.05 1.76
N GLY A 132 -12.70 10.17 1.63
CA GLY A 132 -12.95 11.38 2.41
C GLY A 132 -12.20 11.45 3.74
N TYR A 133 -11.60 10.35 4.19
CA TYR A 133 -10.74 10.36 5.37
C TYR A 133 -9.48 11.21 5.13
N ASN A 134 -9.08 12.00 6.14
CA ASN A 134 -7.95 12.93 6.05
C ASN A 134 -7.04 12.89 7.30
N GLY A 135 -7.22 11.91 8.18
CA GLY A 135 -6.43 11.77 9.41
C GLY A 135 -6.96 12.52 10.63
N LYS A 136 -8.05 13.30 10.52
CA LYS A 136 -8.58 14.08 11.67
C LYS A 136 -9.64 13.33 12.48
N ASN A 137 -10.43 12.49 11.84
CA ASN A 137 -11.50 11.72 12.48
C ASN A 137 -10.96 10.35 12.94
N THR A 138 -11.74 9.62 13.73
CA THR A 138 -11.43 8.23 14.07
C THR A 138 -11.91 7.29 12.97
N LEU A 139 -11.15 6.21 12.72
CA LEU A 139 -11.60 5.06 11.95
C LEU A 139 -11.52 3.81 12.83
N THR A 140 -12.66 3.34 13.30
CA THR A 140 -12.77 2.16 14.16
C THR A 140 -13.57 1.08 13.45
N VAL A 141 -13.01 -0.13 13.42
CA VAL A 141 -13.70 -1.32 12.93
C VAL A 141 -14.93 -1.61 13.81
N GLY A 142 -16.07 -1.88 13.17
CA GLY A 142 -17.37 -2.04 13.83
C GLY A 142 -18.08 -0.72 14.17
N LYS A 143 -17.49 0.43 13.82
CA LYS A 143 -18.15 1.75 13.91
C LYS A 143 -18.14 2.44 12.55
N GLU A 144 -17.04 3.11 12.21
CA GLU A 144 -16.90 3.83 10.94
C GLU A 144 -16.53 2.90 9.78
N ILE A 145 -15.91 1.76 10.09
CA ILE A 145 -15.53 0.73 9.11
C ILE A 145 -16.26 -0.57 9.44
N ASP A 146 -17.04 -1.08 8.51
CA ASP A 146 -17.77 -2.34 8.65
C ASP A 146 -16.80 -3.51 8.89
N ALA A 147 -17.09 -4.29 9.94
CA ALA A 147 -16.43 -5.57 10.15
C ALA A 147 -16.86 -6.58 9.08
N ILE A 148 -15.96 -7.48 8.67
CA ILE A 148 -16.27 -8.57 7.76
C ILE A 148 -15.98 -9.91 8.46
N SER A 149 -17.01 -10.75 8.51
CA SER A 149 -16.90 -12.11 9.05
C SER A 149 -15.87 -12.91 8.26
N GLY A 150 -14.95 -13.60 8.94
CA GLY A 150 -13.87 -14.36 8.31
C GLY A 150 -12.71 -13.52 7.77
N ALA A 151 -12.76 -12.20 7.90
CA ALA A 151 -11.72 -11.27 7.42
C ALA A 151 -11.18 -10.34 8.52
N THR A 152 -11.41 -10.65 9.80
CA THR A 152 -11.09 -9.77 10.95
C THR A 152 -9.67 -9.24 10.89
N THR A 153 -8.66 -10.11 10.73
CA THR A 153 -7.25 -9.70 10.68
C THR A 153 -6.99 -8.72 9.53
N SER A 154 -7.51 -9.00 8.33
CA SER A 154 -7.30 -8.17 7.14
C SER A 154 -7.97 -6.80 7.28
N VAL A 155 -9.20 -6.77 7.81
CA VAL A 155 -9.95 -5.53 8.08
C VAL A 155 -9.19 -4.63 9.05
N HIS A 156 -8.75 -5.18 10.18
CA HIS A 156 -8.02 -4.40 11.18
C HIS A 156 -6.67 -3.90 10.64
N ARG A 157 -5.88 -4.76 10.00
CA ARG A 157 -4.55 -4.39 9.51
C ARG A 157 -4.59 -3.37 8.38
N LEU A 158 -5.55 -3.47 7.46
CA LEU A 158 -5.74 -2.42 6.45
C LEU A 158 -6.16 -1.10 7.10
N THR A 159 -7.11 -1.13 8.03
CA THR A 159 -7.61 0.09 8.71
C THR A 159 -6.48 0.80 9.45
N GLU A 160 -5.68 0.06 10.21
CA GLU A 160 -4.51 0.58 10.92
C GLU A 160 -3.48 1.20 9.95
N ASP A 161 -3.17 0.50 8.85
CA ASP A 161 -2.19 1.01 7.88
C ASP A 161 -2.71 2.25 7.15
N VAL A 162 -3.99 2.32 6.80
CA VAL A 162 -4.62 3.52 6.20
C VAL A 162 -4.52 4.72 7.13
N ILE A 163 -4.79 4.53 8.43
CA ILE A 163 -4.63 5.58 9.45
C ILE A 163 -3.17 6.06 9.51
N ASP A 164 -2.22 5.13 9.61
CA ASP A 164 -0.79 5.45 9.68
C ASP A 164 -0.31 6.20 8.42
N LYS A 165 -0.66 5.72 7.23
CA LYS A 165 -0.23 6.35 5.97
C LYS A 165 -0.88 7.69 5.72
N THR A 166 -2.14 7.86 6.11
CA THR A 166 -2.78 9.18 6.04
C THR A 166 -2.10 10.18 6.99
N ARG A 167 -1.77 9.76 8.23
CA ARG A 167 -1.03 10.60 9.18
C ARG A 167 0.37 10.97 8.67
N LYS A 168 1.12 9.99 8.14
CA LYS A 168 2.45 10.23 7.55
C LYS A 168 2.39 11.19 6.37
N LEU A 169 1.36 11.09 5.53
CA LEU A 169 1.18 12.07 4.47
C LEU A 169 0.95 13.47 5.03
N GLN A 170 0.13 13.62 6.09
CA GLN A 170 -0.03 14.92 6.75
C GLN A 170 1.32 15.46 7.25
N GLU A 171 2.16 14.63 7.86
CA GLU A 171 3.50 15.05 8.28
C GLU A 171 4.36 15.54 7.10
N ILE A 172 4.30 14.87 5.96
CA ILE A 172 5.00 15.30 4.73
C ILE A 172 4.46 16.64 4.21
N LEU A 173 3.15 16.90 4.34
CA LEU A 173 2.51 18.13 3.84
C LEU A 173 2.80 19.38 4.68
N HIS A 174 3.13 19.21 5.97
CA HIS A 174 3.37 20.30 6.92
C HIS A 174 4.85 20.44 7.33
N GLN A 175 5.76 19.73 6.67
CA GLN A 175 7.21 19.92 6.74
C GLN A 175 7.66 21.06 5.80
#